data_AF-A5HGH4-F1
#
_entry.id   AF-A5HGH4-F1
#
_cell.length_a   1.000
_cell.length_b   1.000
_cell.length_c   1.000
_cell.angle_alpha   90.00
_cell.angle_beta   90.00
_cell.angle_gamma   90.00
#
_symmetry.space_group_name_H-M   'P 1'
#
loop_
_entity.id
_entity.type
_entity.pdbx_description
1 polymer ?
#
loop_
_entity_poly.entity_id
_entity_poly.type
_entity_poly.pdbx_seq_one_letter_code
_entity_poly.pdbx_strand_id
1 'polypeptide(L)' 'LEYNQLQTLPEGVFAHLTELGNLGLSGNQLASLP' A
#
# COMPACT_ATOMS: atom_id res chain seq x y z
N LEU A 1 2.71 18.78 -7.31
CA LEU A 1 3.01 17.48 -6.68
C LEU A 1 1.76 16.63 -6.83
N GLU A 2 1.81 15.55 -7.60
CA GLU A 2 0.71 14.57 -7.64
C GLU A 2 0.92 13.55 -6.51
N TYR A 3 -0.12 13.30 -5.73
CA TYR A 3 -0.16 12.24 -4.73
C TYR A 3 -0.68 10.96 -5.39
N ASN A 4 -0.19 9.80 -4.93
CA ASN A 4 -0.65 8.50 -5.43
C ASN A 4 -2.14 8.31 -5.08
N GLN A 5 -2.93 7.81 -6.04
CA GLN A 5 -4.38 7.65 -5.88
C GLN A 5 -4.76 6.17 -5.71
N LEU A 6 -3.92 5.39 -5.02
CA LEU A 6 -4.20 3.96 -4.84
C LEU A 6 -5.47 3.79 -4.00
N GLN A 7 -6.45 3.07 -4.55
CA GLN A 7 -7.73 2.76 -3.88
C GLN A 7 -7.73 1.37 -3.24
N THR A 8 -6.92 0.46 -3.78
CA THR A 8 -6.75 -0.92 -3.32
C THR A 8 -5.31 -1.35 -3.56
N LEU A 9 -4.83 -2.27 -2.72
CA LEU A 9 -3.54 -2.94 -2.90
C LEU A 9 -3.78 -4.30 -3.54
N PRO A 10 -2.99 -4.71 -4.55
CA PRO A 10 -3.08 -6.05 -5.10
C PRO A 10 -2.84 -7.11 -4.01
N GLU A 11 -3.61 -8.19 -4.04
CA GLU A 11 -3.35 -9.32 -3.15
C GLU A 11 -1.92 -9.84 -3.36
N GLY A 12 -1.26 -10.17 -2.25
CA GLY A 12 0.09 -10.69 -2.29
C GLY A 12 1.17 -9.67 -2.68
N VAL A 13 0.87 -8.36 -2.78
CA VAL A 13 1.89 -7.32 -3.04
C VAL A 13 3.03 -7.35 -2.02
N PHE A 14 2.77 -7.85 -0.82
CA PHE A 14 3.75 -8.00 0.26
C PHE A 14 4.16 -9.45 0.53
N ALA A 15 3.70 -10.42 -0.27
CA ALA A 15 3.91 -11.86 -0.01
C ALA A 15 5.40 -12.26 0.03
N HIS A 16 6.27 -11.48 -0.62
CA HIS A 16 7.71 -11.72 -0.64
C HIS A 16 8.51 -10.71 0.21
N LEU A 17 7.83 -9.79 0.91
CA LEU A 17 8.48 -8.88 1.84
C LEU A 17 8.57 -9.53 3.22
N THR A 18 9.54 -10.42 3.37
CA THR A 18 9.73 -11.21 4.61
C THR A 18 10.10 -10.36 5.83
N GLU A 19 10.62 -9.14 5.60
CA GLU A 19 11.01 -8.20 6.66
C GLU A 19 10.53 -6.78 6.35
N LEU A 20 9.23 -6.60 6.15
CA LEU A 20 8.66 -5.25 6.01
C LEU A 20 8.68 -4.51 7.36
N GLY A 21 9.64 -3.60 7.53
CA GLY A 21 9.78 -2.81 8.75
C GLY A 21 8.78 -1.66 8.85
N ASN A 22 8.73 -0.79 7.82
CA ASN A 22 7.81 0.35 7.78
C ASN A 22 7.22 0.50 6.38
N LEU A 23 5.92 0.79 6.32
CA LEU A 23 5.20 1.02 5.08
C LEU A 23 4.46 2.37 5.14
N GLY A 24 4.87 3.30 4.28
CA GLY A 24 4.22 4.60 4.13
C GLY A 24 3.16 4.57 3.04
N LEU A 25 1.88 4.68 3.42
CA LEU A 25 0.75 4.75 2.48
C LEU A 25 0.03 6.09 2.53
N SER A 26 0.61 7.09 3.20
CA SER A 26 0.00 8.41 3.34
C SER A 26 -0.25 9.06 1.98
N GLY A 27 -1.39 9.76 1.87
CA GLY A 27 -1.80 10.42 0.64
C GLY A 27 -2.45 9.51 -0.40
N ASN A 28 -2.65 8.21 -0.12
CA ASN A 28 -3.47 7.32 -0.93
C ASN A 28 -4.96 7.38 -0.55
N GLN A 29 -5.80 6.70 -1.33
CA GLN A 29 -7.27 6.66 -1.19
C GLN A 29 -7.75 5.24 -0.81
N LEU A 30 -6.93 4.51 -0.06
CA LEU A 30 -7.20 3.12 0.30
C LEU A 30 -8.45 3.05 1.19
N ALA A 31 -9.49 2.38 0.69
CA ALA A 31 -10.73 2.17 1.45
C ALA A 31 -10.56 1.07 2.53
N SER A 32 -9.74 0.06 2.22
CA SER A 32 -9.41 -1.05 3.11
C SER A 32 -8.07 -1.63 2.72
N LEU A 33 -7.39 -2.24 3.69
CA LEU A 33 -6.28 -3.14 3.40
C LEU A 33 -6.86 -4.53 3.09
N PRO A 34 -6.41 -5.21 2.02
CA PRO A 34 -6.72 -6.62 1.81
C PRO A 34 -6.11 -7.51 2.90
#